data_AF-A0AA45WN56-F1
#
_entry.id   AF-A0AA45WN56-F1
#
_cell.length_a   1.000
_cell.length_b   1.000
_cell.length_c   1.000
_cell.angle_alpha   90.00
_cell.angle_beta   90.00
_cell.angle_gamma   90.00
#
_symmetry.space_group_name_H-M   'P 1'
#
loop_
_entity.id
_entity.type
_entity.pdbx_description
1 polymer ?
#
loop_
_entity_poly.entity_id
_entity_poly.type
_entity_poly.pdbx_seq_one_letter_code
_entity_poly.pdbx_strand_id
1 'polypeptide(L)' 'MVNTVWIVRKPADFPAADLINENDIIILIQDGILRQPSTYKWYACKEDVIARGIKIPKDKLIDYSDIIDIIEKANKVVVW' A
#
# COMPACT_ATOMS: atom_id res chain seq x y z
N MET A 1 13.17 1.29 -10.84
CA MET A 1 12.04 2.15 -11.24
C MET A 1 10.78 1.41 -10.85
N VAL A 2 9.88 2.01 -10.07
CA VAL A 2 8.61 1.35 -9.70
C VAL A 2 7.62 1.59 -10.82
N ASN A 3 6.95 0.54 -11.30
CA ASN A 3 6.00 0.69 -12.41
C ASN A 3 4.72 1.38 -11.92
N THR A 4 3.89 0.67 -11.17
CA THR A 4 2.64 1.21 -10.64
C THR A 4 2.63 1.18 -9.12
N VAL A 5 2.24 2.29 -8.51
CA VAL A 5 1.88 2.34 -7.09
C VAL A 5 0.36 2.30 -6.99
N TRP A 6 -0.15 1.29 -6.30
CA TRP A 6 -1.57 1.09 -6.03
C TRP A 6 -1.88 1.56 -4.62
N ILE A 7 -2.62 2.66 -4.47
CA ILE A 7 -3.06 3.16 -3.17
C ILE A 7 -4.45 2.61 -2.89
N VAL A 8 -4.58 1.82 -1.84
CA VAL A 8 -5.84 1.16 -1.44
C VAL A 8 -6.33 1.79 -0.15
N ARG A 9 -7.51 2.42 -0.20
CA ARG A 9 -8.09 3.13 0.95
C ARG A 9 -9.11 2.33 1.75
N LYS A 10 -9.72 1.30 1.15
CA LYS A 10 -10.70 0.42 1.81
C LYS A 10 -10.43 -1.05 1.48
N PRO A 11 -10.89 -1.99 2.32
CA PRO A 11 -10.73 -3.42 2.05
C PRO A 11 -11.38 -3.90 0.74
N ALA A 12 -12.46 -3.26 0.31
CA ALA A 12 -13.20 -3.58 -0.91
C ALA A 12 -12.49 -3.10 -2.19
N ASP A 13 -11.58 -2.13 -2.05
CA ASP A 13 -10.92 -1.43 -3.16
C ASP A 13 -9.65 -2.14 -3.64
N PHE A 14 -9.45 -3.39 -3.20
CA PHE A 14 -8.26 -4.16 -3.52
C PHE A 14 -8.22 -4.52 -5.01
N PRO A 15 -7.12 -4.23 -5.73
CA PRO A 15 -7.01 -4.54 -7.15
C PRO A 15 -7.10 -6.05 -7.39
N ALA A 16 -7.67 -6.43 -8.54
CA ALA A 16 -7.68 -7.81 -9.00
C ALA A 16 -6.23 -8.29 -9.20
N ALA A 17 -5.95 -9.53 -8.78
CA ALA A 17 -4.61 -10.10 -8.72
C ALA A 17 -3.88 -10.13 -10.07
N ASP A 18 -4.62 -10.26 -11.16
CA ASP A 18 -4.16 -10.27 -12.55
C ASP A 18 -3.76 -8.89 -13.08
N LEU A 19 -4.11 -7.81 -12.38
CA LEU A 19 -3.72 -6.44 -12.74
C LEU A 19 -2.39 -6.01 -12.12
N ILE A 20 -1.87 -6.75 -11.14
CA ILE A 20 -0.69 -6.37 -10.35
C ILE A 20 0.55 -7.05 -10.92
N ASN A 21 1.51 -6.25 -11.37
CA ASN A 21 2.78 -6.75 -11.88
C ASN A 21 3.81 -6.97 -10.76
N GLU A 22 4.84 -7.77 -11.03
CA GLU A 22 5.89 -8.09 -10.04
C GLU A 22 6.65 -6.86 -9.50
N ASN A 23 6.74 -5.80 -10.31
CA ASN A 23 7.43 -4.55 -9.96
C ASN A 23 6.48 -3.46 -9.44
N ASP A 24 5.20 -3.76 -9.27
CA ASP A 24 4.23 -2.84 -8.69
C ASP A 24 4.31 -2.88 -7.16
N ILE A 25 3.86 -1.79 -6.52
CA ILE A 25 3.82 -1.65 -5.07
C ILE A 25 2.41 -1.32 -4.64
N ILE A 26 1.92 -2.01 -3.61
CA ILE A 26 0.63 -1.70 -2.98
C ILE A 26 0.89 -0.90 -1.70
N ILE A 27 0.23 0.25 -1.54
CA ILE A 27 0.26 1.06 -0.33
C ILE A 27 -1.13 1.05 0.29
N LEU A 28 -1.21 0.53 1.51
CA LEU A 28 -2.44 0.48 2.29
C LEU A 28 -2.51 1.70 3.20
N ILE A 29 -3.56 2.50 3.03
CA ILE A 29 -3.85 3.67 3.88
C ILE A 29 -5.29 3.57 4.38
N GLN A 30 -5.65 4.40 5.36
CA GLN A 30 -7.01 4.46 5.91
C GLN A 30 -7.53 3.06 6.27
N ASP A 31 -8.74 2.68 5.87
CA ASP A 31 -9.31 1.36 6.20
C ASP A 31 -8.72 0.24 5.33
N GLY A 32 -7.97 0.57 4.28
CA GLY A 32 -7.28 -0.39 3.42
C GLY A 32 -6.28 -1.23 4.20
N ILE A 33 -5.72 -0.70 5.29
CA ILE A 33 -4.82 -1.44 6.17
C ILE A 33 -5.47 -2.63 6.86
N LEU A 34 -6.80 -2.78 6.84
CA LEU A 34 -7.52 -3.89 7.47
C LEU A 34 -7.49 -5.17 6.62
N ARG A 35 -7.04 -5.09 5.36
CA ARG A 35 -6.87 -6.23 4.45
C ARG A 35 -5.45 -6.24 3.90
N GLN A 36 -4.61 -7.16 4.38
CA GLN A 36 -3.24 -7.29 3.92
C GLN A 36 -3.12 -8.45 2.91
N PRO A 37 -2.46 -8.25 1.76
CA PRO A 37 -2.25 -9.32 0.80
C PRO A 37 -1.11 -10.24 1.28
N SER A 38 -1.26 -11.54 1.03
CA SER A 38 -0.24 -12.55 1.32
C SER A 38 0.87 -12.58 0.26
N THR A 39 0.54 -12.20 -0.96
CA THR A 39 1.43 -12.07 -2.11
C THR A 39 1.67 -10.60 -2.42
N TYR A 40 2.69 -10.29 -3.24
CA TYR A 40 3.07 -8.93 -3.68
C TYR A 40 3.87 -8.08 -2.70
N LYS A 41 4.56 -7.09 -3.27
CA LYS A 41 5.25 -6.05 -2.51
C LYS A 41 4.20 -5.03 -2.04
N TRP A 42 4.04 -4.94 -0.73
CA TRP A 42 3.10 -4.02 -0.11
C TRP A 42 3.66 -3.40 1.16
N TYR A 43 3.16 -2.22 1.48
CA TYR A 43 3.41 -1.48 2.70
C TYR A 43 2.11 -0.90 3.27
N ALA A 44 2.09 -0.61 4.56
CA ALA A 44 0.98 0.04 5.24
C ALA A 44 1.45 1.32 5.92
N CYS A 45 0.59 2.35 5.86
CA CYS A 45 0.78 3.60 6.57
C CYS A 45 0.78 3.37 8.08
N LYS A 46 1.90 3.66 8.72
CA LYS A 46 2.14 3.43 10.15
C LYS A 46 1.13 4.19 11.02
N GLU A 47 0.82 5.42 10.67
CA GLU A 47 -0.11 6.28 11.38
C GLU A 47 -1.53 5.69 11.37
N ASP A 48 -1.96 5.17 10.22
CA ASP A 48 -3.26 4.50 10.10
C ASP A 48 -3.32 3.20 10.90
N VAL A 49 -2.23 2.43 10.93
CA VAL A 49 -2.09 1.20 11.74
C VAL A 49 -2.23 1.52 13.22
N ILE A 50 -1.56 2.58 13.69
CA ILE A 50 -1.66 3.06 15.07
C ILE A 50 -3.10 3.52 15.37
N ALA A 51 -3.69 4.32 14.49
CA ALA A 51 -5.05 4.86 14.66
C ALA A 51 -6.13 3.76 14.77
N ARG A 52 -5.95 2.64 14.05
CA ARG A 52 -6.88 1.49 14.07
C ARG A 52 -6.52 0.44 15.12
N GLY A 53 -5.40 0.59 15.82
CA GLY A 53 -4.98 -0.31 16.89
C GLY A 53 -4.67 -1.74 16.43
N ILE A 54 -4.28 -1.93 15.17
CA ILE A 54 -3.94 -3.27 14.64
C ILE A 54 -2.43 -3.51 14.66
N LYS A 55 -2.01 -4.76 14.47
CA LYS A 55 -0.60 -5.15 14.42
C LYS A 55 -0.23 -5.57 12.99
N ILE A 56 0.76 -4.91 12.43
CA ILE A 56 1.38 -5.24 11.14
C ILE A 56 2.90 -5.37 11.35
N PRO A 57 3.60 -6.27 10.62
CA PRO A 57 5.05 -6.43 10.73
C PRO A 57 5.80 -5.10 10.51
N LYS A 58 6.84 -4.82 11.31
CA LYS A 58 7.55 -3.53 11.27
C LYS A 58 8.20 -3.23 9.92
N ASP A 59 8.66 -4.25 9.21
CA ASP A 59 9.25 -4.17 7.87
C ASP A 59 8.24 -3.78 6.77
N LYS A 60 6.94 -3.84 7.10
CA LYS A 60 5.83 -3.41 6.23
C LYS A 60 5.32 -2.01 6.55
N LEU A 61 5.79 -1.38 7.62
CA LEU A 61 5.33 -0.06 8.05
C LEU A 61 6.18 1.03 7.42
N ILE A 62 5.51 2.00 6.79
CA ILE A 62 6.09 3.22 6.25
C ILE A 62 5.27 4.42 6.73
N ASP A 63 5.87 5.60 6.82
CA ASP A 63 5.14 6.82 7.17
C ASP A 63 4.62 7.56 5.93
N TYR A 64 3.87 8.66 6.13
CA TYR A 64 3.38 9.46 5.02
C TYR A 64 4.48 10.08 4.15
N SER A 65 5.66 10.37 4.71
CA SER A 65 6.79 10.92 3.95
C SER A 65 7.38 9.87 3.03
N ASP A 66 7.54 8.63 3.52
CA ASP A 66 7.96 7.48 2.70
C ASP A 66 6.98 7.22 1.55
N ILE A 67 5.67 7.37 1.78
CA ILE A 67 4.63 7.21 0.75
C ILE A 67 4.81 8.25 -0.36
N ILE A 68 5.08 9.52 -0.01
CA ILE A 68 5.35 10.59 -0.97
C ILE A 68 6.58 10.24 -1.82
N ASP A 69 7.67 9.83 -1.18
CA ASP A 69 8.90 9.42 -1.86
C ASP A 69 8.69 8.26 -2.84
N ILE A 70 7.82 7.31 -2.50
CA ILE A 70 7.48 6.18 -3.38
C ILE A 70 6.63 6.65 -4.56
N ILE A 71 5.66 7.54 -4.33
CA ILE A 71 4.81 8.13 -5.36
C ILE A 71 5.64 8.91 -6.39
N GLU A 72 6.59 9.72 -5.94
CA GLU A 72 7.47 10.51 -6.83
C GLU A 72 8.34 9.64 -7.74
N LYS A 73 8.68 8.42 -7.29
CA LYS A 73 9.51 7.46 -8.04
C LYS A 73 8.70 6.50 -8.92
N ALA A 74 7.37 6.60 -8.88
CA ALA A 74 6.46 5.73 -9.61
C ALA A 74 6.19 6.27 -11.03
N ASN A 75 6.13 5.37 -12.02
CA ASN A 75 5.71 5.76 -13.37
C ASN A 75 4.21 6.07 -13.43
N LYS A 76 3.41 5.42 -12.57
CA LYS A 76 1.96 5.60 -12.48
C LYS A 76 1.49 5.40 -11.05
N VAL A 77 0.49 6.19 -10.64
CA VAL A 77 -0.26 5.98 -9.40
C VAL A 77 -1.70 5.66 -9.73
N VAL A 78 -2.23 4.59 -9.14
CA VAL A 78 -3.64 4.21 -9.25
C VAL A 78 -4.24 4.24 -7.85
N VAL A 79 -5.33 5.00 -7.70
CA VAL A 79 -6.02 5.17 -6.42
C VAL A 79 -7.35 4.44 -6.48
N TRP A 80 -7.58 3.56 -5.51
CA TRP A 80 -8.86 2.92 -5.27
C TRP A 80 -9.41 3.38 -3.92
#